data_AF-A0A5Q0CDY3-F1
#
_entry.id   AF-A0A5Q0CDY3-F1
#
_cell.length_a   1.000
_cell.length_b   1.000
_cell.length_c   1.000
_cell.angle_alpha   90.00
_cell.angle_beta   90.00
_cell.angle_gamma   90.00
#
_symmetry.space_group_name_H-M   'P 1'
#
loop_
_entity.id
_entity.type
_entity.pdbx_description
1 polymer ?
#
loop_
_entity_poly.entity_id
_entity_poly.type
_entity_poly.pdbx_seq_one_letter_code
_entity_poly.pdbx_strand_id
1 'polypeptide(L)' 'MARLGSKVRLRYLDRGQETYQFTIWKDPSVPETGLANQNAPLAKAVLDAEVGDELEILGRLIRKAVVESVN' A
#
# COMPACT_ATOMS: atom_id res chain seq x y z
N MET A 1 1.08 4.97 -11.89
CA MET A 1 0.09 4.00 -11.36
C MET A 1 0.71 2.69 -10.86
N ALA A 2 0.27 2.22 -9.70
CA ALA A 2 0.67 0.94 -9.09
C ALA A 2 -0.15 -0.23 -9.62
N ARG A 3 0.53 -1.37 -9.86
CA ARG A 3 -0.04 -2.57 -10.48
C ARG A 3 0.51 -3.83 -9.84
N LEU A 4 -0.01 -5.00 -10.24
CA LEU A 4 0.54 -6.27 -9.81
C LEU A 4 2.05 -6.35 -10.08
N GLY A 5 2.84 -6.72 -9.07
CA GLY A 5 4.30 -6.74 -9.09
C GLY A 5 4.96 -5.40 -8.72
N SER A 6 4.21 -4.30 -8.67
CA SER A 6 4.74 -3.00 -8.26
C SER A 6 5.05 -2.96 -6.79
N LYS A 7 6.16 -2.30 -6.46
CA LYS A 7 6.59 -2.00 -5.12
C LYS A 7 6.14 -0.60 -4.75
N VAL A 8 5.19 -0.53 -3.82
CA VAL A 8 4.58 0.70 -3.37
C VAL A 8 5.16 1.08 -2.00
N ARG A 9 5.54 2.35 -1.86
CA ARG A 9 5.86 2.96 -0.59
C ARG A 9 4.76 3.94 -0.22
N LEU A 10 4.19 3.73 0.95
CA LEU A 10 3.18 4.58 1.55
C LEU A 10 3.77 5.32 2.74
N ARG A 11 3.23 6.51 2.99
CA ARG A 11 3.46 7.24 4.23
C ARG A 11 2.14 7.49 4.92
N TYR A 12 2.00 6.95 6.13
CA TYR A 12 0.81 7.16 6.94
C TYR A 12 0.81 8.58 7.50
N LEU A 13 -0.28 9.32 7.29
CA LEU A 13 -0.42 10.68 7.79
C LEU A 13 -0.75 10.70 9.29
N ASP A 14 -1.40 9.64 9.79
CA ASP A 14 -1.96 9.58 11.16
C ASP A 14 -0.93 9.15 12.22
N ARG A 15 0.06 8.32 11.86
CA ARG A 15 1.06 7.76 12.79
C ARG A 15 2.41 8.48 12.74
N GLY A 16 2.41 9.81 12.76
CA GLY A 16 3.67 10.56 12.79
C GLY A 16 4.58 10.30 11.58
N GLN A 17 3.99 10.09 10.39
CA GLN A 17 4.70 9.89 9.13
C GLN A 17 5.46 8.56 9.00
N GLU A 18 5.06 7.51 9.73
CA GLU A 18 5.58 6.16 9.49
C GLU A 18 5.43 5.77 8.01
N THR A 19 6.53 5.29 7.41
CA THR A 19 6.54 4.81 6.04
C THR A 19 6.44 3.30 6.00
N TYR A 20 5.64 2.77 5.08
CA TYR A 20 5.43 1.34 4.91
C TYR A 20 5.58 0.98 3.44
N GLN A 21 6.39 -0.04 3.18
CA GLN A 21 6.75 -0.45 1.83
C GLN A 21 6.38 -1.91 1.61
N PHE A 22 5.69 -2.19 0.52
CA PHE A 22 5.28 -3.54 0.15
C PHE A 22 5.19 -3.69 -1.36
N THR A 23 5.15 -4.93 -1.83
CA THR A 23 4.95 -5.27 -3.23
C THR A 23 3.59 -5.91 -3.41
N ILE A 24 2.83 -5.45 -4.41
CA ILE A 24 1.53 -6.01 -4.77
C ILE A 24 1.78 -7.36 -5.44
N TRP A 25 1.18 -8.42 -4.91
CA TRP A 25 1.43 -9.79 -5.36
C TRP A 25 0.13 -10.57 -5.57
N LYS A 26 0.14 -11.57 -6.46
CA LYS A 26 -1.07 -12.37 -6.76
C LYS A 26 -1.33 -13.47 -5.73
N ASP A 27 -0.27 -14.05 -5.18
CA ASP A 27 -0.29 -15.13 -4.18
C ASP A 27 -0.51 -14.58 -2.76
N PRO A 28 -0.87 -15.42 -1.76
CA PRO A 28 -1.08 -14.99 -0.38
C PRO A 28 0.00 -14.05 0.17
N SER A 29 -0.43 -13.12 1.02
CA SER A 29 0.45 -12.14 1.63
C SER A 29 1.54 -12.81 2.46
N VAL A 30 2.79 -12.46 2.21
CA VAL A 30 3.95 -12.91 2.97
C VAL A 30 4.58 -11.66 3.61
N PRO A 31 4.13 -11.26 4.80
CA PRO A 31 4.58 -10.01 5.43
C PRO A 31 6.09 -9.99 5.71
N GLU A 32 6.69 -11.17 5.92
CA GLU A 32 8.13 -11.39 6.11
C GLU A 32 8.97 -10.87 4.93
N THR A 33 8.40 -10.92 3.73
CA THR A 33 9.06 -10.49 2.48
C THR A 33 8.47 -9.17 1.96
N GLY A 34 7.53 -8.57 2.68
CA GLY A 34 6.81 -7.37 2.26
C GLY A 34 5.87 -7.60 1.08
N LEU A 35 5.39 -8.84 0.86
CA LEU A 35 4.43 -9.15 -0.20
C LEU A 35 3.00 -9.00 0.33
N ALA A 36 2.21 -8.15 -0.32
CA ALA A 36 0.79 -7.99 -0.03
C ALA A 36 -0.04 -8.56 -1.17
N ASN A 37 -0.95 -9.48 -0.86
CA ASN A 37 -1.88 -10.01 -1.84
C ASN A 37 -2.74 -8.88 -2.42
N GLN A 38 -2.96 -8.87 -3.74
CA GLN A 38 -3.78 -7.89 -4.45
C GLN A 38 -5.23 -7.77 -3.91
N ASN A 39 -5.75 -8.81 -3.27
CA ASN A 39 -7.08 -8.81 -2.67
C ASN A 39 -7.09 -8.25 -1.24
N ALA A 40 -5.93 -8.08 -0.61
CA ALA A 40 -5.83 -7.46 0.70
C ALA A 40 -6.30 -6.01 0.61
N PRO A 41 -6.96 -5.48 1.66
CA PRO A 41 -7.51 -4.12 1.62
C PRO A 41 -6.43 -3.07 1.40
N LEU A 42 -5.22 -3.29 1.92
CA LEU A 42 -4.06 -2.43 1.67
C LEU A 42 -3.68 -2.40 0.19
N ALA A 43 -3.56 -3.57 -0.45
CA ALA A 43 -3.17 -3.66 -1.85
C ALA A 43 -4.27 -3.14 -2.79
N LYS A 44 -5.54 -3.39 -2.47
CA LYS A 44 -6.69 -2.83 -3.19
C LYS A 44 -6.73 -1.31 -3.12
N ALA A 45 -6.44 -0.73 -1.96
CA ALA A 45 -6.45 0.72 -1.78
C ALA A 45 -5.37 1.42 -2.60
N VAL A 46 -4.24 0.74 -2.87
CA VAL A 46 -3.15 1.30 -3.68
C VAL A 46 -3.20 0.84 -5.14
N LEU A 47 -4.08 -0.10 -5.49
CA LEU A 47 -4.18 -0.57 -6.87
C LEU A 47 -4.61 0.60 -7.75
N ASP A 48 -3.92 0.80 -8.86
CA ASP A 48 -4.10 1.94 -9.77
C ASP A 48 -3.74 3.32 -9.18
N ALA A 49 -3.28 3.39 -7.93
CA ALA A 49 -2.87 4.64 -7.29
C ALA A 49 -1.55 5.18 -7.86
N GLU A 50 -1.37 6.50 -7.81
CA GLU A 50 -0.20 7.19 -8.34
C GLU A 50 0.64 7.84 -7.25
N VAL A 51 1.88 8.21 -7.57
CA VAL A 51 2.73 8.93 -6.61
C VAL A 51 2.10 10.28 -6.29
N GLY A 52 1.96 10.58 -5.01
CA GLY A 52 1.28 11.77 -4.50
C GLY A 52 -0.21 11.55 -4.22
N ASP A 53 -0.78 10.39 -4.57
CA ASP A 53 -2.19 10.10 -4.35
C ASP A 53 -2.47 9.83 -2.86
N GLU A 54 -3.53 10.44 -2.34
CA GLU A 54 -3.98 10.28 -0.95
C GLU A 54 -5.05 9.18 -0.88
N LEU A 55 -4.77 8.17 -0.06
CA LEU A 55 -5.55 6.95 0.01
C LEU A 55 -6.08 6.72 1.42
N GLU A 56 -7.26 6.12 1.50
CA GLU A 56 -7.84 5.64 2.74
C GLU A 56 -7.71 4.11 2.82
N ILE A 57 -6.87 3.65 3.74
CA ILE A 57 -6.64 2.24 3.96
C ILE A 57 -7.62 1.72 4.99
N LEU A 58 -8.47 0.80 4.54
CA LEU A 58 -9.47 0.12 5.36
C LEU A 58 -8.84 -1.07 6.10
N GLY A 59 -8.55 -0.90 7.39
CA GLY A 59 -8.20 -1.99 8.30
C GLY A 59 -9.24 -2.15 9.41
N ARG A 60 -8.77 -2.37 10.65
CA ARG A 60 -9.64 -2.26 11.85
C ARG A 60 -10.12 -0.82 12.08
N LEU A 61 -9.41 0.16 11.52
CA LEU A 61 -9.71 1.60 11.52
C LEU A 61 -9.38 2.15 10.13
N ILE A 62 -10.06 3.20 9.71
CA ILE A 62 -9.74 3.95 8.49
C ILE A 62 -8.46 4.75 8.76
N ARG A 63 -7.47 4.63 7.89
CA ARG A 63 -6.20 5.36 8.01
C ARG A 63 -5.88 6.08 6.72
N LYS A 64 -5.47 7.35 6.83
CA LYS A 64 -4.99 8.12 5.67
C LYS A 64 -3.51 7.86 5.44
N ALA A 65 -3.17 7.59 4.19
CA ALA A 65 -1.80 7.46 3.74
C ALA A 65 -1.63 8.16 2.38
N VAL A 66 -0.41 8.57 2.07
CA VAL A 66 -0.05 9.08 0.75
C VAL A 66 0.91 8.11 0.09
N VAL A 67 0.76 7.89 -1.21
CA VAL A 67 1.71 7.13 -2.00
C VAL A 67 2.96 7.97 -2.22
N GLU A 68 4.05 7.61 -1.55
CA GLU A 68 5.33 8.30 -1.74
C GLU A 68 6.06 7.85 -2.99
N SER A 69 5.95 6.57 -3.36
CA SER A 69 6.66 6.02 -4.51
C SER A 69 6.01 4.73 -5.02
N VAL A 70 6.06 4.53 -6.33
CA VAL A 70 5.67 3.30 -7.01
C VAL A 70 6.83 2.90 -7.94
N ASN A 71 7.37 1.70 -7.75
CA ASN A 71 8.44 1.12 -8.59
C ASN A 71 7.97 -0.17 -9.25
#